data_AF-A0A928T060-F1
#
_entry.id   AF-A0A928T060-F1
#
_cell.length_a   1.000
_cell.length_b   1.000
_cell.length_c   1.000
_cell.angle_alpha   90.00
_cell.angle_beta   90.00
_cell.angle_gamma   90.00
#
_symmetry.space_group_name_H-M   'P 1'
#
loop_
_entity.id
_entity.type
_entity.pdbx_description
1 polymer ?
#
loop_
_entity_poly.entity_id
_entity_poly.type
_entity_poly.pdbx_seq_one_letter_code
_entity_poly.pdbx_strand_id
1 'polypeptide(L)'
;MSDAPVSYRGFSCPHEQLDEELLRRIAIRHYRRALRTYVDRHAALLEERGSGGLVDVCRRWFDSDVGFETVWHVSFGKMREVLAQQMADAEVLTAGARIGLRLSEMGMSADWKLSLETPAQFRWGRWLLPACDGLELHAERDGADVALTLGSTRRVVHLERAADGEWNADGAALIPRFDTGSRQLNVLLPDTPEGKENMEHPLVVDEATREAVWRGYGAAFDVLGRYAPVYVPYVNRLLRNLVPVQAEPGKYIGGGSLRDNPGVVKLPFAREPVGLAANLGHETAHQHYFLLRGAGPVDDGSDQNLYYSPFVRLERNLTTILLTYHAFANEALVSRTCELAGIADPYAAARAELVRKTLAPVEDILAKSTALTPLGRDLWQPVAEHLRRAFS
;
A
#
# COMPACT_ATOMS: atom_id res chain seq x y z
N MET A 1 -27.19 -17.00 16.13
CA MET A 1 -25.80 -17.31 15.76
C MET A 1 -24.96 -16.89 16.94
N SER A 2 -24.17 -17.78 17.53
CA SER A 2 -23.30 -17.39 18.65
C SER A 2 -22.26 -16.40 18.15
N ASP A 3 -22.08 -15.28 18.85
CA ASP A 3 -21.01 -14.32 18.61
C ASP A 3 -19.67 -14.98 19.00
N ALA A 4 -19.19 -15.88 18.15
CA ALA A 4 -17.83 -16.37 18.26
C ALA A 4 -16.89 -15.16 18.17
N PRO A 5 -15.90 -15.04 19.06
CA PRO A 5 -15.00 -13.90 19.05
C PRO A 5 -14.30 -13.81 17.69
N VAL A 6 -14.31 -12.62 17.08
CA VAL A 6 -13.62 -12.35 15.82
C VAL A 6 -12.12 -12.52 16.06
N SER A 7 -11.48 -13.39 15.29
CA SER A 7 -10.02 -13.58 15.33
C SER A 7 -9.33 -12.75 14.25
N TYR A 8 -8.24 -12.08 14.63
CA TYR A 8 -7.41 -11.27 13.73
C TYR A 8 -6.05 -11.92 13.44
N ARG A 9 -5.85 -13.18 13.82
CA ARG A 9 -4.57 -13.90 13.68
C ARG A 9 -4.06 -13.94 12.24
N GLY A 10 -4.95 -14.03 11.25
CA GLY A 10 -4.59 -14.06 9.82
C GLY A 10 -3.87 -12.81 9.30
N PHE A 11 -3.90 -11.69 10.04
CA PHE A 11 -3.14 -10.49 9.68
C PHE A 11 -1.65 -10.57 10.09
N SER A 12 -1.30 -11.47 11.02
CA SER A 12 0.05 -11.57 11.59
C SER A 12 1.09 -12.14 10.63
N CYS A 13 0.74 -13.17 9.87
CA CYS A 13 1.64 -13.90 8.99
C CYS A 13 0.85 -14.84 8.06
N PRO A 14 1.45 -15.32 6.95
CA PRO A 14 0.75 -16.19 5.98
C PRO A 14 0.37 -17.58 6.50
N HIS A 15 0.93 -18.00 7.62
CA HIS A 15 0.69 -19.33 8.19
C HIS A 15 -0.64 -19.41 8.97
N GLU A 16 -1.25 -18.26 9.24
CA GLU A 16 -2.57 -18.17 9.85
C GLU A 16 -3.62 -17.92 8.75
N GLN A 17 -4.79 -18.55 8.88
CA GLN A 17 -5.87 -18.33 7.95
C GLN A 17 -6.44 -16.91 8.13
N LEU A 18 -6.55 -16.17 7.03
CA LEU A 18 -7.15 -14.86 7.00
C LEU A 18 -8.61 -14.93 6.56
N ASP A 19 -9.49 -14.32 7.34
CA ASP A 19 -10.87 -14.06 6.93
C ASP A 19 -10.89 -12.89 5.93
N GLU A 20 -11.03 -13.22 4.64
CA GLU A 20 -11.09 -12.23 3.55
C GLU A 20 -12.30 -11.29 3.65
N GLU A 21 -13.41 -11.75 4.25
CA GLU A 21 -14.59 -10.92 4.49
C GLU A 21 -14.33 -9.91 5.60
N LEU A 22 -13.66 -10.34 6.68
CA LEU A 22 -13.22 -9.43 7.72
C LEU A 22 -12.27 -8.36 7.17
N LEU A 23 -11.25 -8.76 6.39
CA LEU A 23 -10.33 -7.83 5.75
C LEU A 23 -11.05 -6.80 4.88
N ARG A 24 -11.96 -7.26 4.01
CA ARG A 24 -12.75 -6.39 3.15
C ARG A 24 -13.60 -5.41 3.96
N ARG A 25 -14.30 -5.89 4.99
CA ARG A 25 -15.14 -5.05 5.85
C ARG A 25 -14.32 -3.98 6.58
N ILE A 26 -13.15 -4.32 7.11
CA ILE A 26 -12.27 -3.35 7.79
C ILE A 26 -11.86 -2.25 6.82
N ALA A 27 -11.33 -2.62 5.64
CA ALA A 27 -10.87 -1.66 4.65
C ALA A 27 -12.00 -0.74 4.17
N ILE A 28 -13.14 -1.31 3.75
CA ILE A 28 -14.28 -0.53 3.24
C ILE A 28 -14.81 0.40 4.33
N ARG A 29 -15.03 -0.10 5.56
CA ARG A 29 -15.56 0.73 6.65
C ARG A 29 -14.62 1.87 6.99
N HIS A 30 -13.32 1.59 7.08
CA HIS A 30 -12.28 2.58 7.39
C HIS A 30 -12.24 3.68 6.33
N TYR A 31 -12.10 3.31 5.05
CA TYR A 31 -12.00 4.29 3.97
C TYR A 31 -13.31 5.00 3.68
N ARG A 32 -14.46 4.35 3.93
CA ARG A 32 -15.76 5.03 3.84
C ARG A 32 -15.93 6.12 4.87
N ARG A 33 -15.54 5.85 6.12
CA ARG A 33 -15.51 6.86 7.17
C ARG A 33 -14.57 8.00 6.80
N ALA A 34 -13.36 7.68 6.34
CA ALA A 34 -12.38 8.68 5.94
C ALA A 34 -12.91 9.57 4.79
N LEU A 35 -13.54 8.98 3.75
CA LEU A 35 -14.11 9.75 2.65
C LEU A 35 -15.29 10.63 3.11
N ARG A 36 -16.16 10.14 4.01
CA ARG A 36 -17.20 10.98 4.62
C ARG A 36 -16.59 12.20 5.30
N THR A 37 -15.60 11.99 6.18
CA THR A 37 -14.90 13.09 6.85
C THR A 37 -14.22 14.05 5.87
N TYR A 38 -13.63 13.54 4.81
CA TYR A 38 -13.00 14.34 3.76
C TYR A 38 -14.02 15.24 3.04
N VAL A 39 -15.12 14.65 2.58
CA VAL A 39 -16.20 15.39 1.92
C VAL A 39 -16.84 16.40 2.86
N ASP A 40 -17.16 16.01 4.09
CA ASP A 40 -17.78 16.92 5.08
C ASP A 40 -16.89 18.15 5.37
N ARG A 41 -15.56 17.96 5.35
CA ARG A 41 -14.59 19.04 5.61
C ARG A 41 -14.31 19.91 4.39
N HIS A 42 -14.31 19.34 3.18
CA HIS A 42 -13.77 19.99 1.99
C HIS A 42 -14.78 20.16 0.84
N ALA A 43 -16.05 19.78 1.01
CA ALA A 43 -17.06 19.89 -0.05
C ALA A 43 -17.19 21.32 -0.60
N ALA A 44 -17.21 22.33 0.27
CA ALA A 44 -17.35 23.72 -0.17
C ALA A 44 -16.23 24.14 -1.13
N LEU A 45 -14.98 23.80 -0.84
CA LEU A 45 -13.84 24.07 -1.73
C LEU A 45 -13.95 23.29 -3.04
N LEU A 46 -14.34 22.01 -2.99
CA LEU A 46 -14.52 21.19 -4.19
C LEU A 46 -15.66 21.69 -5.09
N GLU A 47 -16.73 22.21 -4.49
CA GLU A 47 -17.88 22.80 -5.18
C GLU A 47 -17.55 24.20 -5.72
N GLU A 48 -16.75 25.00 -5.01
CA GLU A 48 -16.29 26.31 -5.49
C GLU A 48 -15.37 26.18 -6.71
N ARG A 49 -14.45 25.21 -6.67
CA ARG A 49 -13.43 25.00 -7.70
C ARG A 49 -13.86 24.05 -8.81
N GLY A 50 -15.02 23.43 -8.66
CA GLY A 50 -15.56 22.45 -9.57
C GLY A 50 -16.99 22.74 -10.01
N SER A 51 -17.48 21.94 -10.93
CA SER A 51 -18.89 21.91 -11.33
C SER A 51 -19.28 20.48 -11.68
N GLY A 52 -20.58 20.18 -11.77
CA GLY A 52 -21.06 18.86 -12.25
C GLY A 52 -21.15 17.76 -11.19
N GLY A 53 -20.58 17.92 -9.99
CA GLY A 53 -20.95 17.08 -8.84
C GLY A 53 -19.91 16.02 -8.43
N LEU A 54 -18.62 16.37 -8.42
CA LEU A 54 -17.59 15.53 -7.79
C LEU A 54 -17.95 15.14 -6.34
N VAL A 55 -18.49 16.10 -5.57
CA VAL A 55 -18.99 15.85 -4.22
C VAL A 55 -20.17 14.86 -4.23
N ASP A 56 -21.07 14.96 -5.21
CA ASP A 56 -22.21 14.05 -5.34
C ASP A 56 -21.79 12.63 -5.74
N VAL A 57 -20.75 12.48 -6.56
CA VAL A 57 -20.12 11.19 -6.85
C VAL A 57 -19.59 10.57 -5.54
N CYS A 58 -18.83 11.33 -4.74
CA CYS A 58 -18.35 10.84 -3.45
C CYS A 58 -19.48 10.50 -2.48
N ARG A 59 -20.57 11.29 -2.45
CA ARG A 59 -21.73 11.05 -1.59
C ARG A 59 -22.53 9.80 -2.00
N ARG A 60 -22.82 9.63 -3.29
CA ARG A 60 -23.49 8.44 -3.82
C ARG A 60 -22.71 7.17 -3.51
N TRP A 61 -21.38 7.25 -3.48
CA TRP A 61 -20.53 6.12 -3.15
C TRP A 61 -20.73 5.62 -1.71
N PHE A 62 -21.13 6.49 -0.79
CA PHE A 62 -21.28 6.13 0.63
C PHE A 62 -22.25 4.98 0.89
N ASP A 63 -23.27 4.86 0.05
CA ASP A 63 -24.35 3.87 0.20
C ASP A 63 -24.29 2.80 -0.90
N SER A 64 -23.29 2.86 -1.77
CA SER A 64 -23.05 1.86 -2.82
C SER A 64 -22.31 0.61 -2.29
N ASP A 65 -22.53 -0.53 -2.95
CA ASP A 65 -21.73 -1.73 -2.75
C ASP A 65 -20.38 -1.57 -3.47
N VAL A 66 -19.30 -1.63 -2.71
CA VAL A 66 -17.96 -1.23 -3.17
C VAL A 66 -16.97 -2.32 -2.81
N GLY A 67 -16.11 -2.66 -3.76
CA GLY A 67 -15.11 -3.70 -3.56
C GLY A 67 -13.93 -3.23 -2.72
N PHE A 68 -13.23 -4.20 -2.14
CA PHE A 68 -11.91 -3.99 -1.52
C PHE A 68 -10.95 -3.28 -2.48
N GLU A 69 -10.92 -3.70 -3.73
CA GLU A 69 -10.04 -3.14 -4.76
C GLU A 69 -10.27 -1.64 -4.97
N THR A 70 -11.51 -1.14 -4.84
CA THR A 70 -11.82 0.29 -4.98
C THR A 70 -11.09 1.12 -3.94
N VAL A 71 -11.17 0.72 -2.67
CA VAL A 71 -10.68 1.49 -1.52
C VAL A 71 -9.22 1.23 -1.19
N TRP A 72 -8.68 0.06 -1.55
CA TRP A 72 -7.28 -0.30 -1.33
C TRP A 72 -6.39 0.31 -2.44
N HIS A 73 -6.43 1.63 -2.54
CA HIS A 73 -5.81 2.41 -3.61
C HIS A 73 -5.12 3.66 -3.06
N VAL A 74 -4.04 4.07 -3.72
CA VAL A 74 -3.23 5.26 -3.36
C VAL A 74 -4.02 6.56 -3.28
N SER A 75 -5.08 6.72 -4.09
CA SER A 75 -5.97 7.90 -4.02
C SER A 75 -6.59 8.06 -2.62
N PHE A 76 -7.03 6.95 -2.02
CA PHE A 76 -7.57 6.94 -0.65
C PHE A 76 -6.49 7.17 0.40
N GLY A 77 -5.26 6.79 0.07
CA GLY A 77 -4.09 7.12 0.85
C GLY A 77 -3.82 8.62 0.93
N LYS A 78 -3.73 9.27 -0.23
CA LYS A 78 -3.55 10.72 -0.35
C LYS A 78 -4.64 11.52 0.36
N MET A 79 -5.90 11.09 0.22
CA MET A 79 -7.02 11.67 0.95
C MET A 79 -6.82 11.61 2.48
N ARG A 80 -6.31 10.50 3.01
CA ARG A 80 -6.02 10.36 4.45
C ARG A 80 -4.85 11.24 4.89
N GLU A 81 -3.83 11.40 4.03
CA GLU A 81 -2.72 12.32 4.28
C GLU A 81 -3.24 13.76 4.45
N VAL A 82 -4.08 14.22 3.51
CA VAL A 82 -4.71 15.56 3.55
C VAL A 82 -5.51 15.75 4.85
N LEU A 83 -6.28 14.74 5.26
CA LEU A 83 -7.04 14.79 6.53
C LEU A 83 -6.16 14.89 7.77
N ALA A 84 -4.97 14.29 7.74
CA ALA A 84 -4.05 14.21 8.87
C ALA A 84 -3.15 15.45 9.01
N GLN A 85 -2.76 16.10 7.91
CA GLN A 85 -1.72 17.13 7.91
C GLN A 85 -2.22 18.58 7.73
N GLN A 86 -3.53 18.83 7.62
CA GLN A 86 -4.09 20.15 7.29
C GLN A 86 -3.38 20.77 6.06
N MET A 87 -3.33 20.01 4.97
CA MET A 87 -2.61 20.41 3.75
C MET A 87 -3.28 21.61 3.06
N ALA A 88 -2.53 22.27 2.17
CA ALA A 88 -3.02 23.38 1.36
C ALA A 88 -4.16 22.97 0.41
N ASP A 89 -4.96 23.93 -0.02
CA ASP A 89 -6.12 23.72 -0.89
C ASP A 89 -5.76 23.00 -2.20
N ALA A 90 -4.61 23.29 -2.81
CA ALA A 90 -4.11 22.57 -3.99
C ALA A 90 -4.01 21.04 -3.78
N GLU A 91 -3.58 20.59 -2.59
CA GLU A 91 -3.46 19.18 -2.24
C GLU A 91 -4.85 18.55 -2.02
N VAL A 92 -5.79 19.31 -1.45
CA VAL A 92 -7.20 18.91 -1.31
C VAL A 92 -7.81 18.72 -2.70
N LEU A 93 -7.70 19.69 -3.60
CA LEU A 93 -8.26 19.57 -4.95
C LEU A 93 -7.68 18.36 -5.70
N THR A 94 -6.37 18.15 -5.60
CA THR A 94 -5.68 16.99 -6.20
C THR A 94 -6.17 15.67 -5.63
N ALA A 95 -6.32 15.55 -4.31
CA ALA A 95 -6.85 14.36 -3.67
C ALA A 95 -8.31 14.09 -4.08
N GLY A 96 -9.14 15.15 -4.19
CA GLY A 96 -10.52 15.07 -4.66
C GLY A 96 -10.62 14.51 -6.08
N ALA A 97 -9.84 15.06 -7.01
CA ALA A 97 -9.77 14.55 -8.39
C ALA A 97 -9.31 13.09 -8.45
N ARG A 98 -8.28 12.71 -7.68
CA ARG A 98 -7.80 11.31 -7.60
C ARG A 98 -8.87 10.34 -7.10
N ILE A 99 -9.71 10.75 -6.16
CA ILE A 99 -10.84 9.95 -5.69
C ILE A 99 -11.92 9.86 -6.77
N GLY A 100 -12.33 10.99 -7.36
CA GLY A 100 -13.35 11.02 -8.41
C GLY A 100 -12.99 10.12 -9.61
N LEU A 101 -11.74 10.22 -10.07
CA LEU A 101 -11.22 9.34 -11.13
C LEU A 101 -11.21 7.87 -10.69
N ARG A 102 -10.77 7.56 -9.47
CA ARG A 102 -10.76 6.17 -8.97
C ARG A 102 -12.17 5.57 -8.87
N LEU A 103 -13.15 6.33 -8.38
CA LEU A 103 -14.52 5.85 -8.27
C LEU A 103 -15.11 5.55 -9.65
N SER A 104 -14.82 6.42 -10.61
CA SER A 104 -15.28 6.28 -12.00
C SER A 104 -14.57 5.13 -12.73
N GLU A 105 -13.27 4.96 -12.51
CA GLU A 105 -12.48 3.80 -12.98
C GLU A 105 -13.08 2.47 -12.51
N MET A 106 -13.75 2.45 -11.36
CA MET A 106 -14.42 1.27 -10.81
C MET A 106 -15.88 1.11 -11.29
N GLY A 107 -16.28 1.85 -12.32
CA GLY A 107 -17.57 1.72 -13.01
C GLY A 107 -18.67 2.64 -12.48
N MET A 108 -18.33 3.62 -11.63
CA MET A 108 -19.31 4.61 -11.16
C MET A 108 -19.53 5.68 -12.21
N SER A 109 -20.76 5.83 -12.71
CA SER A 109 -21.09 6.91 -13.64
C SER A 109 -20.92 8.27 -12.97
N ALA A 110 -20.26 9.19 -13.65
CA ALA A 110 -19.89 10.48 -13.11
C ALA A 110 -19.77 11.52 -14.22
N ASP A 111 -20.22 12.74 -13.95
CA ASP A 111 -20.00 13.90 -14.80
C ASP A 111 -19.53 15.02 -13.89
N TRP A 112 -18.31 15.51 -14.03
CA TRP A 112 -17.83 16.62 -13.21
C TRP A 112 -16.62 17.31 -13.81
N LYS A 113 -16.38 18.53 -13.36
CA LYS A 113 -15.24 19.36 -13.69
C LYS A 113 -14.56 19.86 -12.43
N LEU A 114 -13.25 20.01 -12.46
CA LEU A 114 -12.44 20.59 -11.39
C LEU A 114 -11.31 21.44 -11.97
N SER A 115 -11.11 22.63 -11.41
CA SER A 115 -9.99 23.51 -11.74
C SER A 115 -8.96 23.50 -10.62
N LEU A 116 -7.70 23.27 -10.97
CA LEU A 116 -6.56 23.16 -10.05
C LEU A 116 -5.78 24.48 -10.01
N GLU A 117 -5.07 24.70 -8.92
CA GLU A 117 -4.19 25.88 -8.77
C GLU A 117 -2.83 25.67 -9.44
N THR A 118 -2.37 24.43 -9.43
CA THR A 118 -1.10 24.04 -10.05
C THR A 118 -1.35 22.85 -10.97
N PRO A 119 -0.65 22.78 -12.11
CA PRO A 119 -0.74 21.62 -12.98
C PRO A 119 -0.36 20.34 -12.24
N ALA A 120 -1.21 19.32 -12.34
CA ALA A 120 -0.99 18.01 -11.76
C ALA A 120 -1.17 16.91 -12.81
N GLN A 121 -0.55 15.76 -12.56
CA GLN A 121 -0.79 14.53 -13.32
C GLN A 121 -1.65 13.58 -12.50
N PHE A 122 -2.45 12.78 -13.22
CA PHE A 122 -3.40 11.85 -12.64
C PHE A 122 -3.29 10.48 -13.30
N ARG A 123 -3.92 9.49 -12.68
CA ARG A 123 -3.93 8.12 -13.17
C ARG A 123 -5.34 7.58 -13.29
N TRP A 124 -5.56 6.79 -14.33
CA TRP A 124 -6.73 5.94 -14.50
C TRP A 124 -6.29 4.49 -14.69
N GLY A 125 -6.39 3.66 -13.65
CA GLY A 125 -5.85 2.31 -13.67
C GLY A 125 -4.35 2.30 -13.97
N ARG A 126 -3.95 1.79 -15.12
CA ARG A 126 -2.53 1.78 -15.57
C ARG A 126 -2.14 2.95 -16.48
N TRP A 127 -3.05 3.89 -16.71
CA TRP A 127 -2.83 4.99 -17.65
C TRP A 127 -2.49 6.27 -16.91
N LEU A 128 -1.34 6.84 -17.24
CA LEU A 128 -0.90 8.15 -16.79
C LEU A 128 -1.48 9.21 -17.73
N LEU A 129 -2.35 10.05 -17.18
CA LEU A 129 -2.98 11.14 -17.90
C LEU A 129 -1.99 12.30 -18.09
N PRO A 130 -2.05 13.03 -19.23
CA PRO A 130 -1.32 14.28 -19.40
C PRO A 130 -1.51 15.25 -18.23
N ALA A 131 -0.47 16.03 -17.92
CA ALA A 131 -0.56 17.07 -16.90
C ALA A 131 -1.64 18.10 -17.26
N CYS A 132 -2.39 18.55 -16.27
CA CYS A 132 -3.48 19.50 -16.46
C CYS A 132 -3.64 20.42 -15.24
N ASP A 133 -4.11 21.65 -15.47
CA ASP A 133 -4.65 22.57 -14.46
C ASP A 133 -6.20 22.60 -14.47
N GLY A 134 -6.84 21.93 -15.44
CA GLY A 134 -8.28 21.72 -15.46
C GLY A 134 -8.63 20.31 -15.91
N LEU A 135 -9.60 19.69 -15.24
CA LEU A 135 -10.03 18.32 -15.46
C LEU A 135 -11.56 18.29 -15.60
N GLU A 136 -12.06 17.68 -16.66
CA GLU A 136 -13.48 17.44 -16.90
C GLU A 136 -13.66 15.96 -17.26
N LEU A 137 -14.49 15.26 -16.50
CA LEU A 137 -14.76 13.84 -16.62
C LEU A 137 -16.21 13.64 -17.01
N HIS A 138 -16.42 12.85 -18.07
CA HIS A 138 -17.70 12.20 -18.34
C HIS A 138 -17.46 10.69 -18.37
N ALA A 139 -18.02 9.96 -17.41
CA ALA A 139 -17.80 8.53 -17.25
C ALA A 139 -19.13 7.79 -17.16
N GLU A 140 -19.21 6.71 -17.92
CA GLU A 140 -20.20 5.66 -17.79
C GLU A 140 -19.52 4.38 -17.25
N ARG A 141 -20.24 3.25 -17.25
CA ARG A 141 -19.74 2.00 -16.67
C ARG A 141 -18.48 1.47 -17.39
N ASP A 142 -18.52 1.51 -18.71
CA ASP A 142 -17.55 0.85 -19.59
C ASP A 142 -16.81 1.83 -20.52
N GLY A 143 -17.06 3.14 -20.37
CA GLY A 143 -16.42 4.19 -21.15
C GLY A 143 -16.23 5.47 -20.33
N ALA A 144 -15.17 6.22 -20.59
CA ALA A 144 -14.95 7.52 -19.99
C ALA A 144 -14.18 8.46 -20.92
N ASP A 145 -14.59 9.72 -20.95
CA ASP A 145 -13.88 10.82 -21.60
C ASP A 145 -13.32 11.75 -20.54
N VAL A 146 -12.00 11.93 -20.57
CA VAL A 146 -11.29 12.83 -19.66
C VAL A 146 -10.72 13.99 -20.46
N ALA A 147 -11.40 15.13 -20.41
CA ALA A 147 -10.91 16.37 -20.99
C ALA A 147 -9.95 17.08 -20.01
N LEU A 148 -8.71 17.23 -20.46
CA LEU A 148 -7.58 17.78 -19.71
C LEU A 148 -7.21 19.13 -20.32
N THR A 149 -7.16 20.17 -19.49
CA THR A 149 -6.73 21.52 -19.87
C THR A 149 -5.40 21.84 -19.20
N LEU A 150 -4.45 22.39 -19.96
CA LEU A 150 -3.20 22.96 -19.45
C LEU A 150 -2.97 24.32 -20.11
N GLY A 151 -3.17 25.40 -19.35
CA GLY A 151 -3.23 26.75 -19.90
C GLY A 151 -4.36 26.88 -20.93
N SER A 152 -4.00 27.17 -22.18
CA SER A 152 -4.97 27.27 -23.30
C SER A 152 -5.14 25.97 -24.09
N THR A 153 -4.35 24.93 -23.79
CA THR A 153 -4.38 23.67 -24.55
C THR A 153 -5.37 22.71 -23.90
N ARG A 154 -6.36 22.24 -24.68
CA ARG A 154 -7.29 21.18 -24.28
C ARG A 154 -6.97 19.89 -25.02
N ARG A 155 -6.95 18.77 -24.30
CA ARG A 155 -6.81 17.41 -24.84
C ARG A 155 -7.90 16.53 -24.26
N VAL A 156 -8.34 15.52 -24.98
CA VAL A 156 -9.30 14.52 -24.47
C VAL A 156 -8.63 13.16 -24.52
N VAL A 157 -8.69 12.44 -23.40
CA VAL A 157 -8.29 11.04 -23.31
C VAL A 157 -9.55 10.20 -23.31
N HIS A 158 -9.67 9.32 -24.29
CA HIS A 158 -10.78 8.38 -24.41
C HIS A 158 -10.40 7.06 -23.75
N LEU A 159 -11.24 6.58 -22.85
CA LEU A 159 -11.04 5.35 -22.10
C LEU A 159 -12.18 4.39 -22.36
N GLU A 160 -11.85 3.14 -22.64
CA GLU A 160 -12.83 2.07 -22.88
C GLU A 160 -12.45 0.84 -22.07
N ARG A 161 -13.44 0.21 -21.43
CA ARG A 161 -13.24 -1.03 -20.69
C ARG A 161 -13.39 -2.21 -21.64
N ALA A 162 -12.32 -2.98 -21.78
CA ALA A 162 -12.32 -4.22 -22.54
C ALA A 162 -13.14 -5.32 -21.84
N ALA A 163 -13.44 -6.39 -22.58
CA ALA A 163 -14.21 -7.53 -22.08
C ALA A 163 -13.55 -8.29 -20.91
N ASP A 164 -12.22 -8.20 -20.78
CA ASP A 164 -11.46 -8.74 -19.65
C ASP A 164 -11.51 -7.84 -18.39
N GLY A 165 -12.18 -6.68 -18.49
CA GLY A 165 -12.33 -5.69 -17.43
C GLY A 165 -11.21 -4.66 -17.36
N GLU A 166 -10.15 -4.78 -18.16
CA GLU A 166 -9.05 -3.82 -18.21
C GLU A 166 -9.45 -2.57 -19.01
N TRP A 167 -8.87 -1.44 -18.65
CA TRP A 167 -9.05 -0.19 -19.38
C TRP A 167 -8.02 -0.07 -20.51
N ASN A 168 -8.48 0.40 -21.66
CA ASN A 168 -7.66 0.93 -22.74
C ASN A 168 -7.80 2.45 -22.80
N ALA A 169 -6.74 3.14 -23.22
CA ALA A 169 -6.76 4.59 -23.35
C ALA A 169 -6.07 5.03 -24.64
N ASP A 170 -6.62 6.06 -25.27
CA ASP A 170 -5.94 6.82 -26.32
C ASP A 170 -5.51 8.20 -25.78
N GLY A 171 -4.28 8.62 -26.09
CA GLY A 171 -3.72 9.89 -25.61
C GLY A 171 -3.16 9.88 -24.17
N ALA A 172 -3.00 8.70 -23.55
CA ALA A 172 -2.39 8.53 -22.23
C ALA A 172 -1.15 7.61 -22.26
N ALA A 173 -0.22 7.80 -21.33
CA ALA A 173 0.98 6.98 -21.24
C ALA A 173 0.74 5.73 -20.39
N LEU A 174 1.34 4.60 -20.76
CA LEU A 174 1.20 3.35 -20.03
C LEU A 174 2.17 3.28 -18.86
N ILE A 175 1.68 2.97 -17.66
CA ILE A 175 2.51 2.65 -16.51
C ILE A 175 2.96 1.20 -16.63
N PRO A 176 4.27 0.92 -16.49
CA PRO A 176 4.77 -0.45 -16.58
C PRO A 176 4.16 -1.34 -15.50
N ARG A 177 3.91 -2.60 -15.85
CA ARG A 177 3.42 -3.62 -14.93
C ARG A 177 4.43 -4.76 -14.78
N PHE A 178 4.37 -5.39 -13.62
CA PHE A 178 5.13 -6.58 -13.26
C PHE A 178 4.15 -7.70 -12.92
N ASP A 179 4.31 -8.87 -13.56
CA ASP A 179 3.47 -10.03 -13.34
C ASP A 179 4.07 -10.93 -12.25
N THR A 180 3.31 -11.21 -11.20
CA THR A 180 3.69 -12.13 -10.12
C THR A 180 3.21 -13.56 -10.36
N GLY A 181 2.64 -13.84 -11.53
CA GLY A 181 1.98 -15.10 -11.89
C GLY A 181 0.55 -15.24 -11.36
N SER A 182 0.16 -14.42 -10.38
CA SER A 182 -1.21 -14.40 -9.83
C SER A 182 -1.82 -13.00 -9.80
N ARG A 183 -1.03 -11.96 -10.03
CA ARG A 183 -1.48 -10.57 -10.08
C ARG A 183 -0.51 -9.70 -10.88
N GLN A 184 -1.06 -8.69 -11.53
CA GLN A 184 -0.30 -7.61 -12.15
C GLN A 184 -0.10 -6.48 -11.13
N LEU A 185 1.15 -6.06 -10.93
CA LEU A 185 1.53 -4.94 -10.06
C LEU A 185 1.99 -3.76 -10.90
N ASN A 186 1.56 -2.54 -10.59
CA ASN A 186 2.11 -1.37 -11.27
C ASN A 186 3.51 -1.05 -10.72
N VAL A 187 4.43 -0.64 -11.58
CA VAL A 187 5.75 -0.14 -11.18
C VAL A 187 5.73 1.39 -11.27
N LEU A 188 5.62 2.04 -10.11
CA LEU A 188 5.51 3.49 -9.98
C LEU A 188 6.90 4.14 -10.03
N LEU A 189 7.27 4.59 -11.21
CA LEU A 189 8.53 5.27 -11.51
C LEU A 189 8.46 6.78 -11.17
N PRO A 190 9.59 7.52 -11.15
CA PRO A 190 9.64 8.93 -10.74
C PRO A 190 8.81 9.90 -11.57
N ASP A 191 8.48 9.51 -12.79
CA ASP A 191 7.60 10.23 -13.71
C ASP A 191 6.11 10.04 -13.39
N THR A 192 5.76 9.11 -12.49
CA THR A 192 4.40 8.98 -11.97
C THR A 192 4.20 9.88 -10.73
N PRO A 193 3.00 10.46 -10.52
CA PRO A 193 2.72 11.31 -9.36
C PRO A 193 3.02 10.59 -8.05
N GLU A 194 2.54 9.36 -7.91
CA GLU A 194 2.71 8.56 -6.72
C GLU A 194 4.16 8.08 -6.56
N GLY A 195 4.87 7.78 -7.64
CA GLY A 195 6.30 7.50 -7.58
C GLY A 195 7.07 8.70 -7.01
N LYS A 196 6.86 9.89 -7.58
CA LYS A 196 7.48 11.15 -7.10
C LYS A 196 7.21 11.43 -5.62
N GLU A 197 5.96 11.26 -5.17
CA GLU A 197 5.57 11.43 -3.76
C GLU A 197 6.24 10.41 -2.82
N ASN A 198 6.59 9.23 -3.35
CA ASN A 198 7.14 8.13 -2.58
C ASN A 198 8.67 8.04 -2.66
N MET A 199 9.37 8.85 -3.45
CA MET A 199 10.83 8.79 -3.53
C MET A 199 11.49 9.94 -2.76
N GLU A 200 12.18 9.58 -1.68
CA GLU A 200 13.13 10.48 -0.99
C GLU A 200 14.40 10.67 -1.84
N HIS A 201 14.77 9.64 -2.62
CA HIS A 201 15.92 9.64 -3.52
C HIS A 201 15.44 9.27 -4.94
N PRO A 202 15.51 10.19 -5.90
CA PRO A 202 15.02 9.91 -7.25
C PRO A 202 15.87 8.83 -7.91
N LEU A 203 15.20 7.77 -8.37
CA LEU A 203 15.82 6.76 -9.21
C LEU A 203 16.09 7.36 -10.60
N VAL A 204 17.33 7.28 -11.10
CA VAL A 204 17.59 7.55 -12.52
C VAL A 204 17.13 6.32 -13.30
N VAL A 205 16.05 6.46 -14.05
CA VAL A 205 15.45 5.33 -14.78
C VAL A 205 15.89 5.35 -16.24
N ASP A 206 17.07 4.78 -16.49
CA ASP A 206 17.45 4.35 -17.84
C ASP A 206 16.95 2.92 -18.12
N GLU A 207 17.15 2.45 -19.36
CA GLU A 207 16.67 1.12 -19.76
C GLU A 207 17.36 0.00 -18.99
N ALA A 208 18.67 0.12 -18.72
CA ALA A 208 19.41 -0.86 -17.93
C ALA A 208 18.89 -0.96 -16.49
N THR A 209 18.52 0.17 -15.88
CA THR A 209 17.91 0.24 -14.55
C THR A 209 16.54 -0.41 -14.55
N ARG A 210 15.71 -0.19 -15.59
CA ARG A 210 14.44 -0.89 -15.74
C ARG A 210 14.65 -2.39 -15.82
N GLU A 211 15.53 -2.88 -16.69
CA GLU A 211 15.82 -4.31 -16.76
C GLU A 211 16.27 -4.89 -15.41
N ALA A 212 17.11 -4.17 -14.67
CA ALA A 212 17.56 -4.59 -13.34
C ALA A 212 16.39 -4.67 -12.35
N VAL A 213 15.46 -3.71 -12.36
CA VAL A 213 14.24 -3.73 -11.56
C VAL A 213 13.40 -4.97 -11.86
N TRP A 214 13.14 -5.26 -13.14
CA TRP A 214 12.32 -6.41 -13.53
C TRP A 214 12.99 -7.73 -13.17
N ARG A 215 14.29 -7.87 -13.44
CA ARG A 215 15.05 -9.07 -13.06
C ARG A 215 15.06 -9.29 -11.55
N GLY A 216 15.29 -8.24 -10.77
CA GLY A 216 15.32 -8.30 -9.31
C GLY A 216 13.97 -8.72 -8.72
N TYR A 217 12.89 -8.08 -9.13
CA TYR A 217 11.54 -8.42 -8.66
C TYR A 217 11.10 -9.81 -9.16
N GLY A 218 11.41 -10.15 -10.41
CA GLY A 218 11.23 -11.50 -10.99
C GLY A 218 11.84 -12.57 -10.09
N ALA A 219 13.13 -12.44 -9.81
CA ALA A 219 13.86 -13.37 -8.97
C ALA A 219 13.31 -13.43 -7.53
N ALA A 220 12.85 -12.31 -6.97
CA ALA A 220 12.26 -12.28 -5.64
C ALA A 220 10.94 -13.07 -5.57
N PHE A 221 10.04 -12.87 -6.54
CA PHE A 221 8.79 -13.62 -6.61
C PHE A 221 9.03 -15.10 -6.96
N ASP A 222 10.04 -15.43 -7.76
CA ASP A 222 10.46 -16.81 -8.00
C ASP A 222 10.94 -17.48 -6.71
N VAL A 223 11.71 -16.77 -5.89
CA VAL A 223 12.13 -17.26 -4.56
C VAL A 223 10.92 -17.51 -3.67
N LEU A 224 9.98 -16.56 -3.58
CA LEU A 224 8.76 -16.74 -2.79
C LEU A 224 7.95 -17.94 -3.31
N GLY A 225 7.70 -18.02 -4.62
CA GLY A 225 6.91 -19.09 -5.21
C GLY A 225 7.52 -20.48 -5.02
N ARG A 226 8.85 -20.59 -5.07
CA ARG A 226 9.53 -21.88 -4.94
C ARG A 226 9.77 -22.30 -3.50
N TYR A 227 10.16 -21.38 -2.64
CA TYR A 227 10.70 -21.73 -1.32
C TYR A 227 9.82 -21.27 -0.16
N ALA A 228 9.06 -20.19 -0.32
CA ALA A 228 8.15 -19.69 0.71
C ALA A 228 6.72 -19.48 0.13
N PRO A 229 6.11 -20.49 -0.51
CA PRO A 229 4.91 -20.30 -1.35
C PRO A 229 3.72 -19.72 -0.61
N VAL A 230 3.63 -19.93 0.71
CA VAL A 230 2.59 -19.34 1.57
C VAL A 230 2.64 -17.81 1.58
N TYR A 231 3.80 -17.19 1.32
CA TYR A 231 3.95 -15.73 1.24
C TYR A 231 3.43 -15.14 -0.07
N VAL A 232 3.34 -15.91 -1.16
CA VAL A 232 2.83 -15.40 -2.45
C VAL A 232 1.41 -14.83 -2.32
N PRO A 233 0.39 -15.59 -1.85
CA PRO A 233 -0.94 -15.02 -1.67
C PRO A 233 -0.96 -13.91 -0.61
N TYR A 234 -0.12 -13.98 0.43
CA TYR A 234 -0.05 -12.95 1.47
C TYR A 234 0.44 -11.61 0.94
N VAL A 235 1.50 -11.60 0.12
CA VAL A 235 2.03 -10.43 -0.57
C VAL A 235 1.03 -9.93 -1.60
N ASN A 236 0.59 -10.81 -2.51
CA ASN A 236 -0.27 -10.42 -3.62
C ASN A 236 -1.63 -9.92 -3.15
N ARG A 237 -2.15 -10.36 -2.00
CA ARG A 237 -3.43 -9.88 -1.45
C ARG A 237 -3.47 -8.35 -1.30
N LEU A 238 -2.43 -7.74 -0.74
CA LEU A 238 -2.41 -6.31 -0.44
C LEU A 238 -1.55 -5.49 -1.40
N LEU A 239 -0.53 -6.08 -2.02
CA LEU A 239 0.35 -5.34 -2.92
C LEU A 239 -0.37 -5.00 -4.24
N ARG A 240 -0.28 -3.74 -4.67
CA ARG A 240 -0.81 -3.24 -5.95
C ARG A 240 0.26 -2.49 -6.74
N ASN A 241 1.17 -1.83 -6.04
CA ASN A 241 2.16 -0.95 -6.62
C ASN A 241 3.53 -1.17 -5.97
N LEU A 242 4.55 -1.22 -6.81
CA LEU A 242 5.96 -1.26 -6.44
C LEU A 242 6.61 0.07 -6.78
N VAL A 243 7.32 0.67 -5.84
CA VAL A 243 8.16 1.86 -6.08
C VAL A 243 9.61 1.41 -6.00
N PRO A 244 10.33 1.27 -7.12
CA PRO A 244 11.74 0.93 -7.07
C PRO A 244 12.53 2.08 -6.46
N VAL A 245 13.39 1.77 -5.48
CA VAL A 245 14.28 2.74 -4.85
C VAL A 245 15.74 2.31 -5.02
N GLN A 246 16.64 3.29 -5.19
CA GLN A 246 18.06 3.01 -5.26
C GLN A 246 18.64 2.94 -3.85
N ALA A 247 19.28 1.82 -3.51
CA ALA A 247 20.02 1.71 -2.26
C ALA A 247 21.22 2.68 -2.27
N GLU A 248 21.32 3.54 -1.27
CA GLU A 248 22.52 4.37 -1.08
C GLU A 248 23.69 3.48 -0.65
N PRO A 249 24.88 3.61 -1.27
CA PRO A 249 26.05 2.85 -0.87
C PRO A 249 26.36 3.01 0.63
N GLY A 250 26.52 1.90 1.33
CA GLY A 250 26.82 1.88 2.77
C GLY A 250 25.63 2.14 3.69
N LYS A 251 24.42 2.41 3.17
CA LYS A 251 23.20 2.49 3.97
C LYS A 251 22.32 1.27 3.75
N TYR A 252 21.79 0.73 4.84
CA TYR A 252 20.69 -0.22 4.76
C TYR A 252 19.44 0.54 4.32
N ILE A 253 19.13 0.51 3.03
CA ILE A 253 17.79 0.91 2.57
C ILE A 253 16.85 -0.26 2.85
N GLY A 254 16.27 -0.27 4.05
CA GLY A 254 15.05 -1.02 4.28
C GLY A 254 14.03 -0.60 3.21
N GLY A 255 13.12 -1.50 2.86
CA GLY A 255 11.97 -1.07 2.09
C GLY A 255 11.21 0.03 2.83
N GLY A 256 10.17 0.53 2.18
CA GLY A 256 9.30 1.52 2.79
C GLY A 256 7.86 1.25 2.46
N SER A 257 7.04 1.12 3.48
CA SER A 257 5.60 1.13 3.39
C SER A 257 5.10 2.33 4.15
N LEU A 258 4.43 3.24 3.44
CA LEU A 258 3.83 4.39 4.11
C LEU A 258 2.48 3.97 4.68
N ARG A 259 2.26 4.27 5.97
CA ARG A 259 1.01 4.06 6.70
C ARG A 259 -0.23 4.48 5.90
N ASP A 260 -0.06 5.54 5.13
CA ASP A 260 -1.13 6.21 4.43
C ASP A 260 -1.10 5.91 2.92
N ASN A 261 -0.33 4.93 2.41
CA ASN A 261 -0.38 4.51 0.98
C ASN A 261 -0.76 3.03 0.83
N PRO A 262 -2.06 2.72 0.64
CA PRO A 262 -2.56 1.35 0.53
C PRO A 262 -1.97 0.61 -0.67
N GLY A 263 -1.42 -0.56 -0.39
CA GLY A 263 -0.90 -1.47 -1.42
C GLY A 263 0.32 -0.94 -2.17
N VAL A 264 1.03 0.05 -1.60
CA VAL A 264 2.31 0.53 -2.14
C VAL A 264 3.44 0.00 -1.27
N VAL A 265 4.44 -0.58 -1.92
CA VAL A 265 5.70 -0.91 -1.28
C VAL A 265 6.86 -0.31 -2.06
N LYS A 266 7.73 0.41 -1.34
CA LYS A 266 9.04 0.83 -1.82
C LYS A 266 10.02 -0.33 -1.61
N LEU A 267 10.68 -0.75 -2.67
CA LEU A 267 11.64 -1.85 -2.61
C LEU A 267 12.95 -1.43 -3.28
N PRO A 268 14.11 -1.69 -2.63
CA PRO A 268 15.37 -1.65 -3.34
C PRO A 268 15.34 -2.69 -4.46
N PHE A 269 15.94 -2.42 -5.62
CA PHE A 269 15.97 -3.38 -6.73
C PHE A 269 17.33 -4.07 -6.91
N ALA A 270 18.40 -3.45 -6.42
CA ALA A 270 19.77 -3.99 -6.50
C ALA A 270 20.13 -4.75 -5.22
N ARG A 271 19.41 -5.85 -4.93
CA ARG A 271 19.73 -6.78 -3.84
C ARG A 271 19.68 -8.22 -4.33
N GLU A 272 20.23 -9.12 -3.53
CA GLU A 272 20.12 -10.55 -3.69
C GLU A 272 18.63 -10.98 -3.67
N PRO A 273 18.21 -11.95 -4.50
CA PRO A 273 16.81 -12.37 -4.62
C PRO A 273 16.16 -12.75 -3.28
N VAL A 274 16.87 -13.44 -2.39
CA VAL A 274 16.31 -13.80 -1.07
C VAL A 274 16.12 -12.55 -0.21
N GLY A 275 17.03 -11.58 -0.27
CA GLY A 275 16.89 -10.31 0.43
C GLY A 275 15.69 -9.50 -0.05
N LEU A 276 15.39 -9.53 -1.34
CA LEU A 276 14.19 -8.91 -1.90
C LEU A 276 12.91 -9.64 -1.49
N ALA A 277 12.92 -10.97 -1.51
CA ALA A 277 11.80 -11.78 -1.05
C ALA A 277 11.48 -11.54 0.44
N ALA A 278 12.53 -11.47 1.29
CA ALA A 278 12.38 -11.16 2.71
C ALA A 278 11.84 -9.74 2.94
N ASN A 279 12.32 -8.75 2.18
CA ASN A 279 11.78 -7.39 2.20
C ASN A 279 10.31 -7.34 1.73
N LEU A 280 9.91 -8.13 0.73
CA LEU A 280 8.49 -8.21 0.33
C LEU A 280 7.62 -8.72 1.48
N GLY A 281 8.07 -9.75 2.21
CA GLY A 281 7.41 -10.22 3.43
C GLY A 281 7.32 -9.14 4.50
N HIS A 282 8.43 -8.43 4.75
CA HIS A 282 8.53 -7.31 5.70
C HIS A 282 7.53 -6.18 5.39
N GLU A 283 7.58 -5.63 4.18
CA GLU A 283 6.80 -4.46 3.82
C GLU A 283 5.31 -4.78 3.64
N THR A 284 5.00 -6.00 3.22
CA THR A 284 3.59 -6.43 3.18
C THR A 284 3.04 -6.63 4.60
N ALA A 285 3.86 -7.07 5.56
CA ALA A 285 3.43 -7.14 6.95
C ALA A 285 3.08 -5.76 7.52
N HIS A 286 3.80 -4.70 7.14
CA HIS A 286 3.37 -3.33 7.45
C HIS A 286 1.99 -3.00 6.84
N GLN A 287 1.72 -3.37 5.59
CA GLN A 287 0.42 -3.16 4.94
C GLN A 287 -0.72 -3.89 5.68
N HIS A 288 -0.51 -5.14 6.11
CA HIS A 288 -1.47 -5.90 6.92
C HIS A 288 -1.74 -5.22 8.27
N TYR A 289 -0.68 -4.76 8.94
CA TYR A 289 -0.80 -4.01 10.20
C TYR A 289 -1.61 -2.73 10.02
N PHE A 290 -1.32 -1.93 9.00
CA PHE A 290 -2.01 -0.65 8.77
C PHE A 290 -3.48 -0.84 8.39
N LEU A 291 -3.80 -1.91 7.64
CA LEU A 291 -5.18 -2.29 7.36
C LEU A 291 -5.90 -2.67 8.64
N LEU A 292 -5.33 -3.57 9.44
CA LEU A 292 -5.94 -4.06 10.67
C LEU A 292 -6.22 -2.94 11.69
N ARG A 293 -5.38 -1.91 11.73
CA ARG A 293 -5.63 -0.71 12.55
C ARG A 293 -6.93 0.03 12.22
N GLY A 294 -7.55 -0.23 11.07
CA GLY A 294 -8.90 0.24 10.76
C GLY A 294 -9.99 -0.42 11.61
N ALA A 295 -9.72 -1.58 12.23
CA ALA A 295 -10.64 -2.28 13.11
C ALA A 295 -10.62 -1.76 14.56
N GLY A 296 -9.49 -1.19 15.00
CA GLY A 296 -9.34 -0.66 16.35
C GLY A 296 -7.88 -0.41 16.73
N PRO A 297 -7.63 0.10 17.94
CA PRO A 297 -6.28 0.30 18.45
C PRO A 297 -5.64 -1.04 18.85
N VAL A 298 -4.33 -1.14 18.65
CA VAL A 298 -3.51 -2.34 18.98
C VAL A 298 -3.09 -2.37 20.45
N ASP A 299 -3.18 -1.24 21.13
CA ASP A 299 -2.94 -1.06 22.56
C ASP A 299 -4.02 -0.12 23.13
N ASP A 300 -4.30 -0.22 24.43
CA ASP A 300 -5.34 0.57 25.10
C ASP A 300 -4.87 1.97 25.55
N GLY A 301 -3.62 2.32 25.27
CA GLY A 301 -2.99 3.57 25.68
C GLY A 301 -2.66 3.67 27.16
N SER A 302 -2.83 2.61 27.97
CA SER A 302 -2.45 2.64 29.39
C SER A 302 -0.92 2.62 29.60
N ASP A 303 -0.17 2.14 28.61
CA ASP A 303 1.29 2.10 28.63
C ASP A 303 1.89 3.28 27.87
N GLN A 304 2.39 4.25 28.63
CA GLN A 304 3.03 5.47 28.12
C GLN A 304 4.57 5.36 28.08
N ASN A 305 5.12 4.19 28.39
CA ASN A 305 6.57 4.01 28.39
C ASN A 305 7.14 4.02 26.97
N LEU A 306 8.41 4.40 26.88
CA LEU A 306 9.20 4.21 25.68
C LEU A 306 10.13 3.02 25.84
N TYR A 307 10.29 2.28 24.76
CA TYR A 307 11.09 1.07 24.69
C TYR A 307 12.14 1.22 23.61
N TYR A 308 13.34 0.71 23.87
CA TYR A 308 14.41 0.73 22.88
C TYR A 308 14.12 -0.25 21.74
N SER A 309 14.05 0.26 20.50
CA SER A 309 13.98 -0.58 19.31
C SER A 309 15.40 -0.79 18.75
N PRO A 310 15.96 -2.02 18.81
CA PRO A 310 17.32 -2.27 18.36
C PRO A 310 17.50 -2.15 16.83
N PHE A 311 16.41 -2.22 16.06
CA PHE A 311 16.44 -2.10 14.60
C PHE A 311 16.67 -0.67 14.13
N VAL A 312 16.03 0.30 14.78
CA VAL A 312 16.15 1.73 14.44
C VAL A 312 17.00 2.51 15.44
N ARG A 313 17.45 1.85 16.52
CA ARG A 313 18.28 2.39 17.60
C ARG A 313 17.70 3.64 18.26
N LEU A 314 16.38 3.66 18.44
CA LEU A 314 15.64 4.76 19.06
C LEU A 314 14.61 4.21 20.05
N GLU A 315 14.26 5.04 21.01
CA GLU A 315 13.13 4.82 21.91
C GLU A 315 11.80 4.99 21.15
N ARG A 316 10.86 4.07 21.38
CA ARG A 316 9.60 3.94 20.65
C ARG A 316 8.47 3.52 21.59
N ASN A 317 7.26 4.01 21.34
CA ASN A 317 6.08 3.55 22.07
C ASN A 317 5.72 2.08 21.74
N LEU A 318 4.88 1.47 22.57
CA LEU A 318 4.44 0.08 22.42
C LEU A 318 3.85 -0.23 21.04
N THR A 319 3.03 0.68 20.50
CA THR A 319 2.44 0.57 19.16
C THR A 319 3.53 0.36 18.08
N THR A 320 4.63 1.10 18.17
CA THR A 320 5.73 1.05 17.20
C THR A 320 6.66 -0.15 17.44
N ILE A 321 6.83 -0.58 18.69
CA ILE A 321 7.50 -1.85 19.03
C ILE A 321 6.76 -3.03 18.39
N LEU A 322 5.43 -3.08 18.53
CA LEU A 322 4.60 -4.10 17.92
C LEU A 322 4.73 -4.10 16.38
N LEU A 323 4.64 -2.91 15.76
CA LEU A 323 4.82 -2.74 14.32
C LEU A 323 6.18 -3.28 13.84
N THR A 324 7.25 -2.93 14.58
CA THR A 324 8.62 -3.35 14.28
C THR A 324 8.75 -4.86 14.37
N TYR A 325 8.26 -5.47 15.46
CA TYR A 325 8.29 -6.92 15.64
C TYR A 325 7.57 -7.64 14.50
N HIS A 326 6.35 -7.22 14.19
CA HIS A 326 5.51 -7.83 13.16
C HIS A 326 6.19 -7.89 11.78
N ALA A 327 6.82 -6.80 11.36
CA ALA A 327 7.49 -6.73 10.06
C ALA A 327 8.78 -7.58 10.02
N PHE A 328 9.66 -7.41 11.01
CA PHE A 328 10.92 -8.16 11.06
C PHE A 328 10.74 -9.65 11.35
N ALA A 329 9.69 -10.07 12.07
CA ALA A 329 9.39 -11.48 12.26
C ALA A 329 8.99 -12.15 10.94
N ASN A 330 8.23 -11.47 10.08
CA ASN A 330 7.92 -11.96 8.73
C ASN A 330 9.16 -12.00 7.81
N GLU A 331 10.05 -11.00 7.89
CA GLU A 331 11.36 -11.02 7.20
C GLU A 331 12.19 -12.25 7.62
N ALA A 332 12.26 -12.52 8.93
CA ALA A 332 13.01 -13.64 9.48
C ALA A 332 12.42 -14.99 9.06
N LEU A 333 11.10 -15.13 9.03
CA LEU A 333 10.43 -16.34 8.55
C LEU A 333 10.75 -16.63 7.09
N VAL A 334 10.61 -15.65 6.19
CA VAL A 334 10.96 -15.83 4.76
C VAL A 334 12.43 -16.26 4.62
N SER A 335 13.33 -15.56 5.31
CA SER A 335 14.77 -15.83 5.27
C SER A 335 15.09 -17.24 5.77
N ARG A 336 14.47 -17.66 6.88
CA ARG A 336 14.66 -18.98 7.49
C ARG A 336 14.11 -20.10 6.62
N THR A 337 12.94 -19.92 6.00
CA THR A 337 12.38 -20.91 5.07
C THR A 337 13.31 -21.11 3.87
N CYS A 338 13.88 -20.03 3.34
CA CYS A 338 14.86 -20.09 2.25
C CYS A 338 16.17 -20.81 2.67
N GLU A 339 16.66 -20.52 3.87
CA GLU A 339 17.84 -21.19 4.45
C GLU A 339 17.61 -22.71 4.60
N LEU A 340 16.47 -23.11 5.18
CA LEU A 340 16.09 -24.52 5.35
C LEU A 340 15.92 -25.25 4.02
N ALA A 341 15.55 -24.53 2.96
CA ALA A 341 15.49 -25.07 1.60
C ALA A 341 16.87 -25.19 0.91
N GLY A 342 17.95 -24.79 1.59
CA GLY A 342 19.32 -24.92 1.10
C GLY A 342 19.73 -23.88 0.04
N ILE A 343 19.05 -22.73 -0.03
CA ILE A 343 19.47 -21.66 -0.94
C ILE A 343 20.80 -21.09 -0.45
N ALA A 344 21.84 -21.21 -1.27
CA ALA A 344 23.13 -20.58 -1.03
C ALA A 344 23.04 -19.07 -1.32
N ASP A 345 22.50 -18.31 -0.37
CA ASP A 345 22.39 -16.85 -0.43
C ASP A 345 23.04 -16.23 0.83
N PRO A 346 24.07 -15.37 0.68
CA PRO A 346 24.75 -14.73 1.81
C PRO A 346 23.81 -13.94 2.73
N TYR A 347 22.75 -13.35 2.17
CA TYR A 347 21.72 -12.67 2.95
C TYR A 347 20.99 -13.67 3.84
N ALA A 348 20.49 -14.78 3.28
CA ALA A 348 19.72 -15.77 4.03
C ALA A 348 20.49 -16.32 5.24
N ALA A 349 21.75 -16.72 5.02
CA ALA A 349 22.59 -17.38 6.03
C ALA A 349 22.91 -16.48 7.24
N ALA A 350 23.15 -15.19 7.02
CA ALA A 350 23.50 -14.26 8.10
C ALA A 350 22.29 -13.55 8.71
N ARG A 351 21.26 -13.28 7.91
CA ARG A 351 20.18 -12.37 8.29
C ARG A 351 19.16 -13.03 9.22
N ALA A 352 18.75 -14.26 8.95
CA ALA A 352 17.66 -14.91 9.69
C ALA A 352 17.97 -14.97 11.21
N GLU A 353 19.17 -15.45 11.55
CA GLU A 353 19.62 -15.57 12.94
C GLU A 353 19.91 -14.20 13.58
N LEU A 354 20.44 -13.24 12.81
CA LEU A 354 20.66 -11.87 13.30
C LEU A 354 19.34 -11.21 13.67
N VAL A 355 18.33 -11.29 12.79
CA VAL A 355 17.02 -10.69 13.01
C VAL A 355 16.35 -11.37 14.21
N ARG A 356 16.40 -12.70 14.32
CA ARG A 356 15.85 -13.43 15.47
C ARG A 356 16.46 -13.00 16.80
N LYS A 357 17.79 -12.94 16.89
CA LYS A 357 18.48 -12.46 18.11
C LYS A 357 18.07 -11.03 18.46
N THR A 358 17.87 -10.20 17.44
CA THR A 358 17.44 -8.80 17.58
C THR A 358 15.96 -8.69 18.01
N LEU A 359 15.11 -9.65 17.62
CA LEU A 359 13.70 -9.71 18.02
C LEU A 359 13.49 -10.15 19.47
N ALA A 360 14.38 -10.96 20.05
CA ALA A 360 14.20 -11.48 21.41
C ALA A 360 13.87 -10.41 22.49
N PRO A 361 14.61 -9.29 22.62
CA PRO A 361 14.25 -8.25 23.59
C PRO A 361 12.93 -7.54 23.24
N VAL A 362 12.59 -7.44 21.97
CA VAL A 362 11.32 -6.84 21.49
C VAL A 362 10.14 -7.75 21.84
N GLU A 363 10.30 -9.07 21.68
CA GLU A 363 9.32 -10.08 22.08
C GLU A 363 9.05 -10.04 23.58
N ASP A 364 10.09 -9.91 24.40
CA ASP A 364 9.97 -9.84 25.86
C ASP A 364 9.11 -8.64 26.32
N ILE A 365 9.29 -7.47 25.67
CA ILE A 365 8.44 -6.29 25.91
C ILE A 365 6.97 -6.61 25.59
N LEU A 366 6.70 -7.20 24.42
CA LEU A 366 5.34 -7.52 23.98
C LEU A 366 4.69 -8.60 24.85
N ALA A 367 5.46 -9.59 25.29
CA ALA A 367 4.99 -10.68 26.15
C ALA A 367 4.59 -10.19 27.56
N LYS A 368 5.34 -9.22 28.10
CA LYS A 368 5.10 -8.64 29.43
C LYS A 368 4.03 -7.55 29.44
N SER A 369 3.70 -6.97 28.28
CA SER A 369 2.74 -5.88 28.22
C SER A 369 1.31 -6.33 28.52
N THR A 370 0.68 -5.64 29.47
CA THR A 370 -0.76 -5.76 29.75
C THR A 370 -1.62 -4.83 28.91
N ALA A 371 -1.02 -3.81 28.28
CA ALA A 371 -1.72 -2.77 27.52
C ALA A 371 -2.11 -3.19 26.09
N LEU A 372 -1.57 -4.31 25.58
CA LEU A 372 -1.97 -4.82 24.26
C LEU A 372 -3.43 -5.29 24.27
N THR A 373 -4.22 -4.74 23.34
CA THR A 373 -5.59 -5.19 23.07
C THR A 373 -5.59 -6.60 22.45
N PRO A 374 -6.73 -7.29 22.36
CA PRO A 374 -6.81 -8.55 21.62
C PRO A 374 -6.28 -8.44 20.18
N LEU A 375 -6.55 -7.33 19.52
CA LEU A 375 -6.05 -7.03 18.17
C LEU A 375 -4.53 -6.88 18.12
N GLY A 376 -3.92 -6.26 19.14
CA GLY A 376 -2.46 -6.20 19.27
C GLY A 376 -1.83 -7.56 19.52
N ARG A 377 -2.44 -8.40 20.37
CA ARG A 377 -1.95 -9.76 20.66
C ARG A 377 -2.03 -10.66 19.43
N ASP A 378 -3.14 -10.61 18.70
CA ASP A 378 -3.36 -11.37 17.46
C ASP A 378 -2.36 -11.01 16.35
N LEU A 379 -1.74 -9.83 16.40
CA LEU A 379 -0.70 -9.42 15.43
C LEU A 379 0.67 -10.07 15.67
N TRP A 380 1.08 -10.25 16.92
CA TRP A 380 2.46 -10.70 17.21
C TRP A 380 2.54 -12.14 17.73
N GLN A 381 1.57 -12.61 18.51
CA GLN A 381 1.66 -13.94 19.11
C GLN A 381 1.73 -15.06 18.07
N PRO A 382 0.90 -15.08 17.00
CA PRO A 382 0.98 -16.17 16.04
C PRO A 382 2.30 -16.18 15.26
N VAL A 383 2.77 -15.02 14.80
CA VAL A 383 4.06 -14.94 14.09
C VAL A 383 5.23 -15.32 15.01
N ALA A 384 5.16 -14.99 16.32
CA ALA A 384 6.13 -15.46 17.30
C ALA A 384 6.13 -16.99 17.48
N GLU A 385 4.96 -17.62 17.53
CA GLU A 385 4.81 -19.08 17.60
C GLU A 385 5.43 -19.77 16.37
N HIS A 386 5.19 -19.24 15.17
CA HIS A 386 5.81 -19.73 13.93
C HIS A 386 7.32 -19.51 13.93
N LEU A 387 7.79 -18.35 14.39
CA LEU A 387 9.22 -18.06 14.48
C LEU A 387 9.93 -19.02 15.44
N ARG A 388 9.38 -19.29 16.62
CA ARG A 388 9.99 -20.25 17.57
C ARG A 388 10.08 -21.65 16.96
N ARG A 389 9.05 -22.11 16.23
CA ARG A 389 9.06 -23.41 15.54
C ARG A 389 10.07 -23.49 14.40
N ALA A 390 10.26 -22.41 13.65
CA ALA A 390 11.19 -22.39 12.52
C ALA A 390 12.67 -22.43 12.96
N PHE A 391 12.96 -22.10 14.22
CA PHE A 391 14.32 -22.01 14.78
C PHE A 391 14.59 -23.00 15.92
N SER A 392 13.63 -23.88 16.25
CA SER A 392 13.85 -25.09 17.05
C SER A 392 14.41 -26.20 16.18
#